data_AF-A0A158NMY5-F1
#
_entry.id   AF-A0A158NMY5-F1
#
_cell.length_a   1.000
_cell.length_b   1.000
_cell.length_c   1.000
_cell.angle_alpha   90.00
_cell.angle_beta   90.00
_cell.angle_gamma   90.00
#
_symmetry.space_group_name_H-M   'P 1'
#
loop_
_entity.id
_entity.type
_entity.pdbx_description
1 polymer ?
#
loop_
_entity_poly.entity_id
_entity_poly.type
_entity_poly.pdbx_seq_one_letter_code
_entity_poly.pdbx_strand_id
1 'polypeptide(L)'
;MEDYYKQANTEEKDVFQQYINKYILFYGTTLTLTTAITFAGCLIVPLIRSRRFPLEIEYPFRVDYQPITAMLYFHQVLGMYQVTCQVSANVFLALLIWYTTARFEILTNKFRTVIKYSDWKTCIQEHQRFPLSVKIQYIIVCLTSLIKVFLCAWPADHLMRISSNVAEAAYDSLWYNQNIESQKIMLHTLLQCQRAVVISVPGLLKALTFQQYTSV
;
A
#
# COMPACT_ATOMS: atom_id res chain seq x y z
N MET A 1 -7.24 -23.63 0.67
CA MET A 1 -5.87 -24.09 1.03
C MET A 1 -5.95 -25.26 1.99
N GLU A 2 -6.63 -25.09 3.13
CA GLU A 2 -6.77 -26.11 4.17
C GLU A 2 -7.44 -27.41 3.69
N ASP A 3 -8.55 -27.32 2.95
CA ASP A 3 -9.25 -28.51 2.44
C ASP A 3 -8.38 -29.38 1.55
N TYR A 4 -7.58 -28.74 0.68
CA TYR A 4 -6.63 -29.46 -0.17
C TYR A 4 -5.52 -30.12 0.64
N TYR A 5 -4.97 -29.42 1.64
CA TYR A 5 -3.91 -29.97 2.48
C TYR A 5 -4.39 -31.22 3.25
N LYS A 6 -5.65 -31.23 3.71
CA LYS A 6 -6.26 -32.40 4.36
C LYS A 6 -6.36 -33.61 3.41
N GLN A 7 -6.69 -33.37 2.15
CA GLN A 7 -6.79 -34.41 1.10
C GLN A 7 -5.45 -34.81 0.47
N ALA A 8 -4.36 -34.08 0.72
CA ALA A 8 -3.08 -34.31 0.07
C ALA A 8 -2.36 -35.58 0.56
N ASN A 9 -1.68 -36.24 -0.37
CA ASN A 9 -0.83 -37.42 -0.11
C ASN A 9 0.43 -37.05 0.67
N THR A 10 1.12 -38.04 1.24
CA THR A 10 2.34 -37.83 2.04
C THR A 10 3.45 -37.13 1.26
N GLU A 11 3.68 -37.48 -0.01
CA GLU A 11 4.65 -36.80 -0.88
C GLU A 11 4.30 -35.33 -1.15
N GLU A 12 3.01 -35.05 -1.37
CA GLU A 12 2.54 -33.67 -1.59
C GLU A 12 2.71 -32.82 -0.32
N LYS A 13 2.46 -33.42 0.85
CA LYS A 13 2.67 -32.77 2.16
C LYS A 13 4.14 -32.48 2.42
N ASP A 14 5.05 -33.36 2.01
CA ASP A 14 6.49 -33.14 2.14
C ASP A 14 6.94 -31.91 1.33
N VAL A 15 6.47 -31.77 0.09
CA VAL A 15 6.72 -30.57 -0.73
C VAL A 15 6.18 -29.32 -0.02
N PHE A 16 4.95 -29.33 0.51
CA PHE A 16 4.45 -28.17 1.26
C PHE A 16 5.30 -27.85 2.49
N GLN A 17 5.72 -28.87 3.23
CA GLN A 17 6.54 -28.68 4.42
C GLN A 17 7.92 -28.09 4.07
N GLN A 18 8.51 -28.49 2.95
CA GLN A 18 9.75 -27.91 2.43
C GLN A 18 9.60 -26.40 2.17
N TYR A 19 8.52 -25.98 1.52
CA TYR A 19 8.24 -24.55 1.28
C TYR A 19 7.97 -23.81 2.59
N ILE A 20 7.20 -24.40 3.52
CA ILE A 20 6.93 -23.80 4.83
C ILE A 20 8.25 -23.58 5.58
N ASN A 21 9.08 -24.61 5.73
CA ASN A 21 10.35 -24.52 6.44
C ASN A 21 11.28 -23.46 5.84
N LYS A 22 11.27 -23.31 4.51
CA LYS A 22 12.10 -22.34 3.80
C LYS A 22 11.67 -20.90 4.05
N TYR A 23 10.37 -20.62 4.11
CA TYR A 23 9.86 -19.24 4.11
C TYR A 23 9.22 -18.77 5.41
N ILE A 24 8.91 -19.68 6.34
CA ILE A 24 8.24 -19.35 7.62
C ILE A 24 9.04 -18.38 8.47
N LEU A 25 10.36 -18.54 8.51
CA LEU A 25 11.23 -17.66 9.28
C LEU A 25 11.23 -16.25 8.69
N PHE A 26 11.38 -16.13 7.36
CA PHE A 26 11.40 -14.83 6.70
C PHE A 26 10.09 -14.07 6.90
N TYR A 27 8.94 -14.68 6.55
CA TYR A 27 7.65 -14.01 6.67
C TYR A 27 7.24 -13.79 8.13
N GLY A 28 7.50 -14.76 9.00
CA GLY A 28 7.25 -14.67 10.43
C GLY A 28 8.04 -13.53 11.08
N THR A 29 9.34 -13.41 10.79
CA THR A 29 10.18 -12.32 11.31
C THR A 29 9.76 -10.96 10.77
N THR A 30 9.42 -10.82 9.49
CA THR A 30 8.89 -9.54 8.98
C THR A 30 7.58 -9.13 9.66
N LEU A 31 6.68 -10.08 9.92
CA LEU A 31 5.41 -9.78 10.56
C LEU A 31 5.61 -9.36 12.02
N THR A 32 6.41 -10.11 12.79
CA THR A 32 6.68 -9.79 14.21
C THR A 32 7.49 -8.52 14.38
N LEU A 33 8.47 -8.26 13.51
CA LEU A 33 9.25 -7.02 13.53
C LEU A 33 8.37 -5.80 13.24
N THR A 34 7.52 -5.89 12.22
CA THR A 34 6.63 -4.78 11.84
C THR A 34 5.61 -4.48 12.92
N THR A 35 5.01 -5.51 13.53
CA THR A 35 4.05 -5.32 14.63
C THR A 35 4.73 -4.76 15.88
N ALA A 36 5.94 -5.21 16.20
CA ALA A 36 6.73 -4.68 17.32
C ALA A 36 7.11 -3.21 17.12
N ILE A 37 7.55 -2.81 15.92
CA ILE A 37 7.87 -1.42 15.58
C ILE A 37 6.64 -0.52 15.73
N THR A 38 5.49 -0.96 15.22
CA THR A 38 4.24 -0.20 15.31
C THR A 38 3.79 -0.03 16.76
N PHE A 39 3.84 -1.09 17.56
CA PHE A 39 3.48 -1.07 18.98
C PHE A 39 4.41 -0.15 19.79
N ALA A 40 5.73 -0.25 19.56
CA ALA A 40 6.73 0.63 20.16
C ALA A 40 6.48 2.10 19.78
N GLY A 41 6.20 2.38 18.49
CA GLY A 41 5.86 3.72 18.02
C GLY A 41 4.64 4.32 18.74
N CYS A 42 3.59 3.53 18.95
CA CYS A 42 2.37 4.00 19.60
C CYS A 42 2.55 4.30 21.09
N LEU A 43 3.32 3.48 21.83
CA LEU A 43 3.44 3.60 23.29
C LEU A 43 4.69 4.37 23.75
N ILE A 44 5.84 4.06 23.15
CA ILE A 44 7.14 4.53 23.63
C ILE A 44 7.42 5.97 23.16
N VAL A 45 7.01 6.33 21.94
CA VAL A 45 7.26 7.68 21.39
C VAL A 45 6.53 8.78 22.20
N PRO A 46 5.24 8.61 22.59
CA PRO A 46 4.58 9.59 23.46
C PRO A 46 5.19 9.65 24.87
N LEU A 47 5.60 8.50 25.43
CA LEU A 47 6.16 8.40 26.78
C LEU A 47 7.54 9.06 26.91
N ILE A 48 8.47 8.76 26.00
CA ILE A 48 9.83 9.32 26.04
C ILE A 48 9.82 10.82 25.77
N ARG A 49 8.95 11.27 24.87
CA ARG A 49 8.95 12.65 24.38
C ARG A 49 7.98 13.56 25.15
N SER A 50 7.28 13.02 26.17
CA SER A 50 6.20 13.69 26.92
C SER A 50 5.17 14.37 26.01
N ARG A 51 4.82 13.73 24.89
CA ARG A 51 3.94 14.33 23.85
C ARG A 51 2.55 13.71 23.87
N ARG A 52 1.56 14.50 23.42
CA ARG A 52 0.14 14.10 23.37
C ARG A 52 -0.20 13.12 22.23
N PHE A 53 0.64 13.03 21.19
CA PHE A 53 0.36 12.27 19.97
C PHE A 53 1.55 11.40 19.53
N PRO A 54 1.31 10.21 18.96
CA PRO A 54 2.35 9.32 18.44
C PRO A 54 3.03 9.82 17.16
N LEU A 55 2.35 10.64 16.34
CA LEU A 55 2.89 11.22 15.10
C LEU A 55 3.03 12.74 15.22
N GLU A 56 4.16 13.27 14.75
CA GLU A 56 4.47 14.70 14.70
C GLU A 56 3.86 15.30 13.42
N ILE A 57 2.62 15.80 13.55
CA ILE A 57 1.88 16.44 12.46
C ILE A 57 1.35 17.77 12.98
N GLU A 58 1.65 18.86 12.28
CA GLU A 58 1.04 20.17 12.54
C GLU A 58 -0.35 20.21 11.91
N TYR A 59 -1.37 20.45 12.73
CA TYR A 59 -2.74 20.57 12.26
C TYR A 59 -3.08 22.04 12.00
N PRO A 60 -3.75 22.37 10.87
CA PRO A 60 -4.09 23.74 10.50
C PRO A 60 -5.22 24.35 11.34
N PHE A 61 -5.66 23.66 12.40
CA PHE A 61 -6.75 24.06 13.28
C PHE A 61 -6.35 23.84 14.75
N ARG A 62 -7.01 24.56 15.67
CA ARG A 62 -6.66 24.54 17.10
C ARG A 62 -7.00 23.18 17.73
N VAL A 63 -5.99 22.54 18.35
CA VAL A 63 -6.11 21.21 18.97
C VAL A 63 -6.21 21.30 20.51
N ASP A 64 -6.74 22.42 21.00
CA ASP A 64 -6.71 22.75 22.43
C ASP A 64 -7.86 22.07 23.20
N TYR A 65 -8.89 21.60 22.49
CA TYR A 65 -10.08 20.97 23.05
C TYR A 65 -9.94 19.45 23.22
N GLN A 66 -10.38 18.94 24.37
CA GLN A 66 -10.31 17.52 24.75
C GLN A 66 -11.00 16.54 23.78
N PRO A 67 -12.24 16.77 23.26
CA PRO A 67 -12.87 15.84 22.31
C PRO A 67 -12.16 15.80 20.95
N ILE A 68 -11.67 16.95 20.47
CA ILE A 68 -10.90 17.04 19.21
C ILE A 68 -9.61 16.23 19.37
N THR A 69 -8.88 16.44 20.47
CA THR A 69 -7.68 15.69 20.82
C THR A 69 -7.93 14.17 20.83
N ALA A 70 -9.03 13.72 21.43
CA ALA A 70 -9.40 12.31 21.48
C ALA A 70 -9.70 11.71 20.09
N MET A 71 -10.47 12.42 19.25
CA MET A 71 -10.76 11.99 17.88
C MET A 71 -9.49 11.88 17.03
N LEU A 72 -8.57 12.83 17.16
CA LEU A 72 -7.28 12.83 16.47
C LEU A 72 -6.39 11.68 16.91
N TYR A 73 -6.31 11.43 18.22
CA TYR A 73 -5.57 10.29 18.74
C TYR A 73 -6.13 8.97 18.21
N PHE A 74 -7.46 8.81 18.23
CA PHE A 74 -8.13 7.64 17.67
C PHE A 74 -7.84 7.46 16.18
N HIS A 75 -7.89 8.53 15.38
CA HIS A 75 -7.57 8.48 13.96
C HIS A 75 -6.11 8.07 13.70
N GLN A 76 -5.15 8.63 14.44
CA GLN A 76 -3.74 8.26 14.31
C GLN A 76 -3.50 6.80 14.68
N VAL A 77 -4.13 6.29 15.75
CA VAL A 77 -4.04 4.86 16.13
C VAL A 77 -4.65 3.96 15.05
N LEU A 78 -5.80 4.35 14.48
CA LEU A 78 -6.39 3.63 13.34
C LEU A 78 -5.47 3.63 12.11
N GLY A 79 -4.82 4.74 11.79
CA GLY A 79 -3.86 4.82 10.69
C GLY A 79 -2.68 3.87 10.89
N MET A 80 -2.11 3.84 12.10
CA MET A 80 -1.03 2.91 12.46
C MET A 80 -1.49 1.43 12.39
N TYR A 81 -2.71 1.15 12.82
CA TYR A 81 -3.30 -0.19 12.69
C TYR A 81 -3.48 -0.61 11.23
N GLN A 82 -3.98 0.29 10.37
CA GLN A 82 -4.13 0.04 8.94
C GLN A 82 -2.80 -0.30 8.25
N VAL A 83 -1.69 0.34 8.64
CA VAL A 83 -0.35 0.02 8.14
C VAL A 83 0.05 -1.41 8.50
N THR A 84 -0.24 -1.85 9.73
CA THR A 84 0.04 -3.23 10.16
C THR A 84 -0.78 -4.25 9.36
N CYS A 85 -2.08 -3.99 9.17
CA CYS A 85 -2.95 -4.83 8.35
C CYS A 85 -2.51 -4.88 6.87
N GLN A 86 -1.92 -3.81 6.35
CA GLN A 86 -1.40 -3.80 4.99
C GLN A 86 -0.20 -4.74 4.83
N VAL A 87 0.71 -4.76 5.81
CA VAL A 87 1.86 -5.67 5.78
C VAL A 87 1.42 -7.13 5.85
N SER A 88 0.43 -7.46 6.68
CA SER A 88 -0.11 -8.82 6.72
C SER A 88 -0.82 -9.23 5.43
N ALA A 89 -1.54 -8.31 4.77
CA ALA A 89 -2.12 -8.55 3.45
C ALA A 89 -1.05 -8.85 2.38
N ASN A 90 0.08 -8.13 2.41
CA ASN A 90 1.21 -8.37 1.51
C ASN A 90 1.86 -9.75 1.77
N VAL A 91 2.01 -10.15 3.04
CA VAL A 91 2.51 -11.49 3.41
C VAL A 91 1.55 -12.57 2.91
N PHE A 92 0.23 -12.38 3.10
CA PHE A 92 -0.78 -13.31 2.60
C PHE A 92 -0.71 -13.49 1.08
N LEU A 93 -0.55 -12.40 0.33
CA LEU A 93 -0.35 -12.42 -1.12
C LEU A 93 0.87 -13.27 -1.51
N ALA A 94 2.00 -13.07 -0.82
CA ALA A 94 3.22 -13.82 -1.06
C ALA A 94 3.03 -15.32 -0.77
N LEU A 95 2.33 -15.66 0.32
CA LEU A 95 2.01 -17.06 0.66
C LEU A 95 1.11 -17.72 -0.40
N LEU A 96 0.15 -16.98 -0.99
CA LEU A 96 -0.64 -17.49 -2.11
C LEU A 96 0.24 -17.81 -3.32
N ILE A 97 1.21 -16.95 -3.66
CA ILE A 97 2.16 -17.19 -4.75
C ILE A 97 3.00 -18.44 -4.47
N TRP A 98 3.56 -18.58 -3.27
CA TRP A 98 4.33 -19.77 -2.89
C TRP A 98 3.48 -21.05 -2.91
N TYR A 99 2.26 -20.99 -2.40
CA TYR A 99 1.31 -22.10 -2.45
C TYR A 99 1.02 -22.52 -3.91
N THR A 100 0.79 -21.56 -4.81
CA THR A 100 0.61 -21.88 -6.24
C THR A 100 1.86 -22.50 -6.86
N THR A 101 3.03 -22.02 -6.49
CA THR A 101 4.31 -22.54 -6.99
C THR A 101 4.50 -24.00 -6.58
N ALA A 102 4.31 -24.31 -5.29
CA ALA A 102 4.39 -25.68 -4.78
C ALA A 102 3.38 -26.61 -5.48
N ARG A 103 2.16 -26.13 -5.75
CA ARG A 103 1.15 -26.87 -6.50
C ARG A 103 1.54 -27.13 -7.96
N PHE A 104 2.16 -26.16 -8.63
CA PHE A 104 2.68 -26.36 -9.98
C PHE A 104 3.87 -27.32 -10.01
N GLU A 105 4.69 -27.35 -8.97
CA GLU A 105 5.79 -28.32 -8.83
C GLU A 105 5.26 -29.75 -8.68
N ILE A 106 4.30 -29.97 -7.76
CA ILE A 106 3.60 -31.25 -7.60
C ILE A 106 2.98 -31.70 -8.94
N LEU A 107 2.28 -30.79 -9.61
CA LEU A 107 1.64 -31.07 -10.88
C LEU A 107 2.67 -31.41 -11.98
N THR A 108 3.81 -30.73 -12.00
CA THR A 108 4.92 -31.02 -12.92
C THR A 108 5.48 -32.42 -12.66
N ASN A 109 5.66 -32.80 -11.41
CA ASN A 109 6.10 -34.15 -11.05
C ASN A 109 5.07 -35.21 -11.45
N LYS A 110 3.76 -34.96 -11.26
CA LYS A 110 2.69 -35.83 -11.79
C LYS A 110 2.76 -35.97 -13.30
N PHE A 111 2.91 -34.87 -14.04
CA PHE A 111 3.05 -34.92 -15.51
C PHE A 111 4.25 -35.76 -15.97
N ARG A 112 5.36 -35.74 -15.22
CA ARG A 112 6.55 -36.56 -15.53
C ARG A 112 6.35 -38.06 -15.30
N THR A 113 5.47 -38.44 -14.37
CA THR A 113 5.21 -39.84 -14.02
C THR A 113 4.00 -40.43 -14.76
N VAL A 114 3.22 -39.60 -15.46
CA VAL A 114 2.04 -40.03 -16.21
C VAL A 114 2.42 -40.88 -17.42
N ILE A 115 1.86 -42.09 -17.46
CA ILE A 115 1.97 -43.02 -18.60
C ILE A 115 0.61 -43.20 -19.28
N LYS A 116 -0.49 -43.11 -18.52
CA LYS A 116 -1.85 -43.38 -19.00
C LYS A 116 -2.58 -42.12 -19.44
N TYR A 117 -3.40 -42.22 -20.49
CA TYR A 117 -4.22 -41.12 -20.98
C TYR A 117 -5.24 -40.61 -19.95
N SER A 118 -5.80 -41.49 -19.12
CA SER A 118 -6.71 -41.11 -18.03
C SER A 118 -6.05 -40.15 -17.04
N ASP A 119 -4.83 -40.47 -16.64
CA ASP A 119 -4.08 -39.72 -15.62
C ASP A 119 -3.57 -38.40 -16.21
N TRP A 120 -3.21 -38.41 -17.50
CA TRP A 120 -2.91 -37.20 -18.28
C TRP A 120 -4.09 -36.23 -18.33
N LYS A 121 -5.29 -36.73 -18.62
CA LYS A 121 -6.52 -35.91 -18.64
C LYS A 121 -6.83 -35.32 -17.27
N THR A 122 -6.66 -36.10 -16.20
CA THR A 122 -6.84 -35.62 -14.81
C THR A 122 -5.85 -34.49 -14.48
N CYS A 123 -4.57 -34.62 -14.86
CA CYS A 123 -3.57 -33.57 -14.63
C CYS A 123 -3.95 -32.25 -15.34
N ILE A 124 -4.49 -32.31 -16.56
CA ILE A 124 -4.98 -31.13 -17.28
C ILE A 124 -6.17 -30.49 -16.57
N GLN A 125 -7.11 -31.31 -16.09
CA GLN A 125 -8.27 -30.80 -15.36
C GLN A 125 -7.86 -30.14 -14.03
N GLU A 126 -6.90 -30.73 -13.31
CA GLU A 126 -6.33 -30.12 -12.10
C GLU A 126 -5.66 -28.78 -12.42
N HIS A 127 -4.88 -28.71 -13.51
CA HIS A 127 -4.25 -27.46 -13.98
C HIS A 127 -5.28 -26.36 -14.30
N GLN A 128 -6.43 -26.71 -14.88
CA GLN A 128 -7.46 -25.74 -15.27
C GLN A 128 -8.32 -25.26 -14.10
N ARG A 129 -8.62 -26.15 -13.14
CA ARG A 129 -9.51 -25.84 -12.01
C ARG A 129 -8.81 -25.05 -10.90
N PHE A 130 -7.55 -25.38 -10.63
CA PHE A 130 -6.72 -24.74 -9.62
C PHE A 130 -6.57 -23.21 -9.74
N PRO A 131 -6.32 -22.62 -10.93
CA PRO A 131 -6.05 -21.19 -11.06
C PRO A 131 -7.22 -20.31 -10.63
N LEU A 132 -8.48 -20.74 -10.76
CA LEU A 132 -9.62 -19.84 -10.57
C LEU A 132 -9.77 -19.33 -9.13
N SER A 133 -9.71 -20.22 -8.13
CA SER A 133 -9.93 -19.83 -6.73
C SER A 133 -8.83 -18.91 -6.20
N VAL A 134 -7.56 -19.21 -6.50
CA VAL A 134 -6.44 -18.37 -6.09
C VAL A 134 -6.42 -17.06 -6.87
N LYS A 135 -6.73 -17.08 -8.18
CA LYS A 135 -6.83 -15.86 -9.00
C LYS A 135 -7.83 -14.87 -8.42
N ILE A 136 -8.99 -15.33 -7.95
CA ILE A 136 -9.99 -14.44 -7.33
C ILE A 136 -9.41 -13.77 -6.08
N GLN A 137 -8.76 -14.52 -5.20
CA GLN A 137 -8.12 -13.96 -4.00
C GLN A 137 -7.02 -12.96 -4.35
N TYR A 138 -6.19 -13.27 -5.35
CA TYR A 138 -5.17 -12.37 -5.88
C TYR A 138 -5.78 -11.07 -6.42
N ILE A 139 -6.82 -11.17 -7.26
CA ILE A 139 -7.52 -10.01 -7.84
C ILE A 139 -8.08 -9.11 -6.74
N ILE A 140 -8.69 -9.67 -5.69
CA ILE A 140 -9.23 -8.89 -4.56
C ILE A 140 -8.12 -8.09 -3.87
N VAL A 141 -6.97 -8.73 -3.60
CA VAL A 141 -5.83 -8.04 -2.95
C VAL A 141 -5.27 -6.94 -3.87
N CYS A 142 -5.15 -7.20 -5.17
CA CYS A 142 -4.71 -6.19 -6.14
C CYS A 142 -5.68 -5.00 -6.22
N LEU A 143 -6.98 -5.26 -6.38
CA LEU A 143 -8.00 -4.20 -6.44
C LEU A 143 -8.01 -3.34 -5.17
N THR A 144 -7.90 -3.95 -3.99
CA THR A 144 -7.86 -3.20 -2.72
C THR A 144 -6.61 -2.33 -2.61
N SER A 145 -5.46 -2.78 -3.10
CA SER A 145 -4.25 -1.95 -3.15
C SER A 145 -4.36 -0.78 -4.15
N LEU A 146 -4.93 -1.00 -5.34
CA LEU A 146 -5.13 0.04 -6.34
C LEU A 146 -6.09 1.13 -5.87
N ILE A 147 -7.18 0.74 -5.21
CA ILE A 147 -8.14 1.70 -4.64
C ILE A 147 -7.44 2.65 -3.66
N LYS A 148 -6.51 2.15 -2.83
CA LYS A 148 -5.75 2.99 -1.89
C LYS A 148 -4.88 4.01 -2.62
N VAL A 149 -4.16 3.57 -3.65
CA VAL A 149 -3.32 4.48 -4.48
C VAL A 149 -4.18 5.56 -5.13
N PHE A 150 -5.35 5.17 -5.67
CA PHE A 150 -6.29 6.10 -6.27
C PHE A 150 -6.81 7.14 -5.27
N LEU A 151 -7.22 6.71 -4.07
CA LEU A 151 -7.69 7.60 -3.02
C LEU A 151 -6.63 8.62 -2.57
N CYS A 152 -5.34 8.29 -2.65
CA CYS A 152 -4.25 9.23 -2.36
C CYS A 152 -3.93 10.16 -3.54
N ALA A 153 -3.94 9.63 -4.77
CA ALA A 153 -3.61 10.40 -5.96
C ALA A 153 -4.69 11.44 -6.30
N TRP A 154 -5.97 11.12 -6.08
CA TRP A 154 -7.07 11.99 -6.48
C TRP A 154 -7.09 13.37 -5.79
N PRO A 155 -6.96 13.47 -4.44
CA PRO A 155 -6.85 14.77 -3.77
C PRO A 155 -5.56 15.51 -4.13
N ALA A 156 -4.45 14.80 -4.36
CA ALA A 156 -3.18 15.40 -4.75
C ALA A 156 -3.30 16.07 -6.14
N ASP A 157 -3.91 15.39 -7.11
CA ASP A 157 -4.18 15.97 -8.43
C ASP A 157 -5.16 17.14 -8.35
N HIS A 158 -6.21 17.03 -7.52
CA HIS A 158 -7.14 18.13 -7.28
C HIS A 158 -6.41 19.37 -6.71
N LEU A 159 -5.55 19.17 -5.71
CA LEU A 159 -4.74 20.23 -5.12
C LEU A 159 -3.81 20.88 -6.15
N MET A 160 -3.11 20.07 -6.95
CA MET A 160 -2.23 20.56 -8.01
C MET A 160 -2.99 21.41 -9.04
N ARG A 161 -4.19 20.97 -9.46
CA ARG A 161 -5.05 21.72 -10.38
C ARG A 161 -5.51 23.05 -9.80
N ILE A 162 -6.02 23.05 -8.56
CA ILE A 162 -6.47 24.30 -7.91
C ILE A 162 -5.30 25.26 -7.68
N SER A 163 -4.13 24.75 -7.30
CA SER A 163 -2.91 25.56 -7.16
C SER A 163 -2.55 26.26 -8.47
N SER A 164 -2.67 25.57 -9.61
CA SER A 164 -2.43 26.16 -10.93
C SER A 164 -3.46 27.24 -11.26
N ASN A 165 -4.74 27.00 -10.98
CA ASN A 165 -5.80 27.98 -11.25
C ASN A 165 -5.63 29.26 -10.40
N VAL A 166 -5.19 29.14 -9.14
CA VAL A 166 -4.90 30.30 -8.29
C VAL A 166 -3.73 31.10 -8.84
N ALA A 167 -2.68 30.41 -9.34
CA ALA A 167 -1.54 31.06 -9.98
C ALA A 167 -1.96 31.84 -11.23
N GLU A 168 -2.84 31.25 -12.05
CA GLU A 168 -3.41 31.87 -13.26
C GLU A 168 -4.27 33.09 -12.92
N ALA A 169 -5.19 32.96 -11.96
CA ALA A 169 -6.04 34.07 -11.52
C ALA A 169 -5.25 35.23 -10.90
N ALA A 170 -4.14 34.93 -10.20
CA ALA A 170 -3.23 35.96 -9.69
C ALA A 170 -2.51 36.69 -10.82
N TYR A 171 -2.09 35.98 -11.87
CA TYR A 171 -1.44 36.57 -13.06
C TYR A 171 -2.38 37.49 -13.83
N ASP A 172 -3.63 37.07 -14.04
CA ASP A 172 -4.66 37.82 -14.77
C ASP A 172 -5.25 39.00 -13.97
N SER A 173 -4.91 39.12 -12.69
CA SER A 173 -5.39 40.21 -11.86
C SER A 173 -4.83 41.58 -12.31
N LEU A 174 -5.50 42.68 -11.96
CA LEU A 174 -5.06 44.04 -12.26
C LEU A 174 -3.90 44.50 -11.34
N TRP A 175 -2.98 43.61 -10.99
CA TRP A 175 -1.88 43.87 -10.04
C TRP A 175 -0.92 44.94 -10.54
N TYR A 176 -0.77 45.09 -11.86
CA TYR A 176 0.03 46.14 -12.48
C TYR A 176 -0.56 47.56 -12.30
N ASN A 177 -1.85 47.68 -11.96
CA ASN A 177 -2.48 48.97 -11.64
C ASN A 177 -2.37 49.33 -10.14
N GLN A 178 -1.77 48.49 -9.31
CA GLN A 178 -1.58 48.74 -7.88
C GLN A 178 -0.28 49.51 -7.60
N ASN A 179 -0.07 49.94 -6.36
CA ASN A 179 1.16 50.63 -5.97
C ASN A 179 2.41 49.73 -6.10
N ILE A 180 3.59 50.34 -6.11
CA ILE A 180 4.87 49.65 -6.33
C ILE A 180 5.13 48.55 -5.26
N GLU A 181 4.67 48.73 -4.03
CA GLU A 181 4.81 47.71 -2.98
C GLU A 181 3.96 46.47 -3.26
N SER A 182 2.68 46.65 -3.62
CA SER A 182 1.77 45.57 -3.99
C SER A 182 2.24 44.85 -5.27
N GLN A 183 2.78 45.57 -6.24
CA GLN A 183 3.39 44.97 -7.44
C GLN A 183 4.59 44.07 -7.11
N LYS A 184 5.47 44.52 -6.21
CA LYS A 184 6.64 43.72 -5.75
C LYS A 184 6.19 42.45 -5.01
N ILE A 185 5.18 42.56 -4.14
CA ILE A 185 4.62 41.42 -3.43
C ILE A 185 4.02 40.42 -4.42
N MET A 186 3.20 40.89 -5.37
CA MET A 186 2.58 40.02 -6.38
C MET A 186 3.62 39.32 -7.27
N LEU A 187 4.67 40.03 -7.69
CA LEU A 187 5.76 39.44 -8.47
C LEU A 187 6.44 38.30 -7.69
N HIS A 188 6.66 38.49 -6.39
CA HIS A 188 7.22 37.44 -5.54
C HIS A 188 6.26 36.25 -5.38
N THR A 189 4.96 36.51 -5.21
CA THR A 189 3.92 35.47 -5.15
C THR A 189 3.84 34.67 -6.45
N LEU A 190 3.85 35.33 -7.62
CA LEU A 190 3.81 34.66 -8.93
C LEU A 190 5.04 33.78 -9.16
N LEU A 191 6.23 34.24 -8.79
CA LEU A 191 7.45 33.44 -8.85
C LEU A 191 7.38 32.19 -7.94
N GLN A 192 6.72 32.28 -6.79
CA GLN A 192 6.49 31.13 -5.92
C GLN A 192 5.42 30.18 -6.49
N CYS A 193 4.35 30.71 -7.08
CA CYS A 193 3.26 29.93 -7.69
C CYS A 193 3.66 29.18 -8.96
N GLN A 194 4.75 29.58 -9.65
CA GLN A 194 5.31 28.83 -10.77
C GLN A 194 5.80 27.42 -10.38
N ARG A 195 6.01 27.15 -9.08
CA ARG A 195 6.18 25.79 -8.56
C ARG A 195 4.82 25.28 -8.10
N ALA A 196 4.16 24.48 -8.93
CA ALA A 196 2.96 23.77 -8.53
C ALA A 196 3.21 23.00 -7.22
N VAL A 197 2.24 23.01 -6.30
CA VAL A 197 2.33 22.25 -5.05
C VAL A 197 2.25 20.77 -5.39
N VAL A 198 3.41 20.15 -5.54
CA VAL A 198 3.58 18.74 -5.84
C VAL A 198 4.04 18.01 -4.60
N ILE A 199 3.29 16.99 -4.20
CA ILE A 199 3.71 16.09 -3.13
C ILE A 199 4.74 15.12 -3.73
N SER A 200 6.01 15.28 -3.35
CA SER A 200 7.13 14.45 -3.82
C SER A 200 7.82 13.75 -2.65
N VAL A 201 8.27 12.51 -2.85
CA VAL A 201 9.06 11.75 -1.87
C VAL A 201 10.48 11.58 -2.44
N PRO A 202 11.51 12.23 -1.86
CA PRO A 202 12.88 12.16 -2.36
C PRO A 202 13.36 10.70 -2.51
N GLY A 203 13.86 10.35 -3.70
CA GLY A 203 14.38 9.00 -4.01
C GLY A 203 13.34 7.95 -4.43
N LEU A 204 12.04 8.19 -4.22
CA LEU A 204 10.98 7.22 -4.52
C LEU A 204 9.99 7.72 -5.58
N LEU A 205 9.55 8.98 -5.50
CA LEU A 205 8.46 9.52 -6.33
C LEU A 205 8.67 11.00 -6.62
N LYS A 206 8.81 11.35 -7.91
CA LYS A 206 9.01 12.73 -8.37
C LYS A 206 7.75 13.60 -8.20
N ALA A 207 6.56 13.04 -8.42
CA ALA A 207 5.27 13.68 -8.20
C ALA A 207 4.18 12.63 -7.92
N LEU A 208 3.39 12.82 -6.85
CA LEU A 208 2.25 11.96 -6.52
C LEU A 208 1.03 12.36 -7.37
N THR A 209 1.07 12.02 -8.67
CA THR A 209 0.07 12.44 -9.67
C THR A 209 -0.37 11.28 -10.55
N PHE A 210 -1.62 11.29 -11.04
CA PHE A 210 -2.13 10.22 -11.90
C PHE A 210 -1.30 10.05 -13.17
N GLN A 211 -0.82 11.15 -13.75
CA GLN A 211 -0.01 11.14 -14.97
C GLN A 211 1.31 10.37 -14.82
N GLN A 212 1.88 10.32 -13.61
CA GLN A 212 3.10 9.57 -13.35
C GLN A 212 2.84 8.08 -13.12
N TYR A 213 1.64 7.69 -12.67
CA TYR A 213 1.25 6.29 -12.56
C TYR A 213 0.86 5.67 -13.92
N THR A 214 0.45 6.49 -14.89
CA THR A 214 0.09 6.04 -16.24
C THR A 214 1.23 6.11 -17.26
N SER A 215 2.36 6.75 -16.92
CA SER A 215 3.52 6.89 -17.79
C SER A 215 4.53 5.71 -17.72
N VAL A 216 4.11 4.56 -17.18
CA VAL A 216 4.90 3.31 -17.13
C VAL A 216 4.45 2.37 -18.24
#